data_AF-A0A962JQN0-F1
#
_entry.id   AF-A0A962JQN0-F1
#
_cell.length_a   1.000
_cell.length_b   1.000
_cell.length_c   1.000
_cell.angle_alpha   90.00
_cell.angle_beta   90.00
_cell.angle_gamma   90.00
#
_symmetry.space_group_name_H-M   'P 1'
#
loop_
_entity.id
_entity.type
_entity.pdbx_description
1 polymer ?
#
loop_
_entity_poly.entity_id
_entity_poly.type
_entity_poly.pdbx_seq_one_letter_code
_entity_poly.pdbx_strand_id
1 'polypeptide(L)' 'MEIPYQALSPDTLNNLIQELVTRDGTDYGDTEVSLEEKVMQVKLKLASGESVIRYDEKLETCDIQLKNG' A
#
# COMPACT_ATOMS: atom_id res chain seq x y z
N MET A 1 3.61 8.81 12.48
CA MET A 1 2.20 9.20 12.62
C MET A 1 1.32 8.31 11.73
N GLU A 2 0.10 7.93 12.13
CA GLU A 2 -0.87 7.32 11.21
C GLU A 2 -1.66 8.43 10.51
N ILE A 3 -1.79 8.36 9.19
CA ILE A 3 -2.59 9.30 8.41
C ILE A 3 -3.66 8.56 7.60
N PRO A 4 -4.86 9.13 7.43
CA PRO A 4 -5.88 8.52 6.60
C PRO A 4 -5.41 8.49 5.14
N TYR A 5 -5.59 7.35 4.46
CA TYR A 5 -5.16 7.21 3.07
C TYR A 5 -5.84 8.21 2.12
N GLN A 6 -7.01 8.73 2.52
CA GLN A 6 -7.78 9.74 1.81
C GLN A 6 -7.15 11.14 1.88
N ALA A 7 -6.18 11.38 2.78
CA ALA A 7 -5.45 12.63 2.85
C ALA A 7 -4.30 12.71 1.83
N LEU A 8 -3.92 11.59 1.21
CA LEU A 8 -2.94 11.57 0.13
C LEU A 8 -3.60 11.89 -1.21
N SER A 9 -2.83 12.48 -2.12
CA SER A 9 -3.25 12.59 -3.51
C SER A 9 -3.41 11.18 -4.13
N PRO A 10 -4.31 11.00 -5.11
CA PRO A 10 -4.46 9.72 -5.80
C PRO A 10 -3.16 9.18 -6.39
N ASP A 11 -2.32 10.06 -6.94
CA ASP A 11 -1.01 9.71 -7.50
C ASP A 11 -0.03 9.22 -6.43
N THR A 12 0.10 9.93 -5.30
CA THR A 12 0.96 9.50 -4.19
C THR A 12 0.50 8.17 -3.62
N LEU A 13 -0.81 8.01 -3.42
CA LEU A 13 -1.37 6.74 -2.94
C LEU A 13 -1.09 5.59 -3.92
N ASN A 14 -1.32 5.79 -5.22
CA ASN A 14 -1.04 4.77 -6.23
C ASN A 14 0.45 4.43 -6.30
N ASN A 15 1.35 5.40 -6.16
CA ASN A 15 2.80 5.15 -6.15
C ASN A 15 3.21 4.31 -4.94
N LEU A 16 2.75 4.66 -3.73
CA LEU A 16 3.04 3.88 -2.52
C LEU A 16 2.53 2.43 -2.63
N ILE A 17 1.34 2.24 -3.19
CA ILE A 17 0.78 0.91 -3.40
C ILE A 17 1.59 0.13 -4.43
N GLN A 18 1.98 0.76 -5.54
CA GLN A 18 2.83 0.14 -6.56
C GLN A 18 4.19 -0.28 -6.00
N GLU A 19 4.83 0.59 -5.21
CA GLU A 19 6.09 0.27 -4.55
C GLU A 19 5.95 -0.93 -3.59
N LEU A 20 4.86 -0.98 -2.82
CA LEU A 20 4.57 -2.11 -1.92
C LEU A 20 4.44 -3.43 -2.69
N VAL A 21 3.60 -3.47 -3.72
CA VAL A 21 3.31 -4.71 -4.48
C VAL A 21 4.47 -5.13 -5.39
N THR A 22 5.34 -4.18 -5.78
CA THR A 22 6.57 -4.47 -6.51
C THR A 22 7.64 -5.05 -5.59
N ARG A 23 7.75 -4.55 -4.35
CA ARG A 23 8.67 -5.08 -3.33
C ARG A 23 8.30 -6.49 -2.87
N ASP A 24 7.00 -6.79 -2.80
CA ASP A 24 6.47 -8.13 -2.49
C ASP A 24 6.59 -9.12 -3.68
N GLY A 25 7.06 -8.64 -4.84
CA GLY A 25 7.19 -9.39 -6.09
C GLY A 25 8.34 -10.39 -6.11
N THR A 26 8.30 -11.40 -5.26
CA THR A 26 8.98 -12.68 -5.52
C THR A 26 7.94 -13.75 -5.76
N ASP A 27 7.33 -13.79 -6.95
CA ASP A 27 6.71 -15.04 -7.43
C ASP A 27 6.57 -15.00 -8.96
N TYR A 28 7.53 -15.62 -9.63
CA TYR A 28 7.38 -16.12 -11.00
C TYR A 28 6.66 -17.47 -10.89
N GLY A 29 5.35 -17.52 -11.12
CA GLY A 29 4.61 -18.79 -11.07
C GLY A 29 3.14 -18.67 -11.44
N ASP A 30 2.80 -19.13 -12.65
CA ASP A 30 1.53 -19.65 -13.23
C ASP A 30 0.13 -19.19 -12.78
N THR A 31 -0.03 -18.25 -11.86
CA THR A 31 -1.31 -17.59 -11.55
C THR A 31 -1.01 -16.13 -11.20
N GLU A 32 -0.58 -15.37 -12.20
CA GLU A 32 -0.24 -13.95 -12.08
C GLU A 32 -1.49 -13.14 -11.69
N VAL A 33 -1.67 -12.91 -10.38
CA VAL A 33 -2.50 -11.80 -9.93
C VAL A 33 -1.88 -10.55 -10.53
N SER A 34 -2.63 -9.90 -11.42
CA SER A 34 -2.12 -8.75 -12.16
C SER A 34 -1.70 -7.63 -11.20
N LEU A 35 -0.79 -6.76 -11.65
CA LEU A 35 -0.38 -5.58 -10.86
C LEU A 35 -1.60 -4.77 -10.43
N GLU A 36 -2.59 -4.63 -11.31
CA GLU A 36 -3.86 -3.94 -11.05
C GLU A 36 -4.68 -4.61 -9.94
N GLU A 37 -4.77 -5.94 -9.93
CA GLU A 37 -5.45 -6.68 -8.87
C GLU A 37 -4.73 -6.54 -7.53
N LYS A 38 -3.39 -6.60 -7.52
CA LYS A 38 -2.60 -6.36 -6.29
C LYS A 38 -2.84 -4.95 -5.76
N VAL A 39 -2.86 -3.94 -6.65
CA VAL A 39 -3.19 -2.55 -6.28
C VAL A 39 -4.59 -2.47 -5.67
N MET A 40 -5.58 -3.12 -6.28
CA MET A 40 -6.95 -3.14 -5.78
C MET A 40 -7.04 -3.79 -4.39
N GLN A 41 -6.33 -4.90 -4.16
CA GLN A 41 -6.31 -5.57 -2.86
C GLN A 41 -5.73 -4.68 -1.76
N VAL A 42 -4.65 -3.95 -2.02
CA VAL A 42 -4.09 -3.01 -1.04
C VAL A 42 -5.07 -1.87 -0.73
N LYS A 43 -5.76 -1.34 -1.75
CA LYS A 43 -6.81 -0.32 -1.54
C LYS A 43 -7.95 -0.85 -0.67
N LEU A 44 -8.38 -2.09 -0.87
CA LEU A 44 -9.42 -2.71 -0.05
C LEU A 44 -8.96 -2.86 1.41
N LYS A 45 -7.71 -3.26 1.66
CA LYS A 45 -7.14 -3.35 3.01
C LYS A 45 -7.04 -2.00 3.71
N LEU A 46 -6.69 -0.95 2.96
CA LEU A 46 -6.70 0.42 3.49
C LEU A 46 -8.12 0.89 3.83
N ALA A 47 -9.11 0.53 3.01
CA ALA A 47 -10.51 0.87 3.23
C ALA A 47 -11.14 0.08 4.38
N SER A 48 -10.77 -1.19 4.57
CA SER A 48 -11.22 -2.04 5.69
C SER A 48 -10.51 -1.74 7.01
N GLY A 49 -9.40 -1.01 6.97
CA GLY A 49 -8.56 -0.70 8.13
C GLY A 49 -7.59 -1.82 8.50
N GLU A 50 -7.46 -2.85 7.66
CA GLU A 50 -6.45 -3.92 7.78
C GLU A 50 -5.04 -3.41 7.45
N SER A 51 -4.93 -2.35 6.65
CA SER A 51 -3.70 -1.60 6.40
C SER A 51 -3.87 -0.14 6.78
N VAL A 52 -2.76 0.49 7.17
CA VAL A 52 -2.72 1.92 7.51
C VAL A 52 -1.52 2.58 6.84
N ILE A 53 -1.61 3.90 6.62
CA ILE A 53 -0.48 4.68 6.13
C ILE A 53 0.26 5.27 7.34
N ARG A 54 1.56 4.97 7.41
CA ARG A 54 2.47 5.55 8.39
C ARG A 54 3.30 6.64 7.72
N TYR A 55 3.21 7.84 8.26
CA TYR A 55 4.08 8.95 7.93
C TYR A 55 5.24 9.03 8.93
N ASP A 56 6.47 9.05 8.44
CA ASP A 56 7.67 9.32 9.22
C ASP A 56 8.05 10.81 9.06
N GLU A 57 7.85 11.60 10.11
CA GLU A 57 8.14 13.04 10.10
C GLU A 57 9.64 13.36 10.00
N LYS A 58 10.52 12.41 10.37
CA LYS A 58 11.97 12.63 10.33
C LYS A 58 12.54 12.36 8.94
N LEU A 59 11.99 11.35 8.27
CA LEU A 59 12.40 10.97 6.91
C LEU A 59 11.53 11.63 5.84
N GLU A 60 10.43 12.27 6.24
CA GLU A 60 9.41 12.84 5.36
C GLU A 60 8.85 11.81 4.36
N THR A 61 8.76 10.55 4.78
CA THR A 61 8.30 9.42 3.95
C THR A 61 6.96 8.86 4.41
N CYS A 62 6.21 8.31 3.45
CA CYS A 62 5.00 7.53 3.72
C CYS A 62 5.27 6.05 3.43
N ASP A 63 4.70 5.17 4.23
CA ASP A 63 4.77 3.72 4.05
C ASP A 63 3.41 3.07 4.38
N ILE A 64 3.09 1.96 3.73
CA ILE A 64 1.85 1.22 3.96
C ILE A 64 2.19 0.00 4.82
N GLN A 65 1.54 -0.12 5.98
CA GLN A 65 1.78 -1.20 6.92
C GLN A 65 0.49 -1.96 7.24
N LEU A 66 0.62 -3.28 7.39
CA LEU A 66 -0.47 -4.09 7.92
C LEU A 66 -0.70 -3.72 9.39
N LYS A 67 -1.97 -3.61 9.76
CA LYS A 67 -2.39 -3.43 11.14
C LYS A 67 -2.35 -4.81 11.79
N ASN A 68 -1.21 -5.19 12.36
CA ASN A 68 -1.12 -6.39 13.19
C ASN A 68 -2.09 -6.19 14.38
N GLY A 69 -3.10 -7.06 14.48
CA GLY A 69 -4.04 -7.09 15.59
C GLY A 69 -3.39 -7.51 16.90
#